data_AF-A0A379DWE9-F1
#
_entry.id   AF-A0A379DWE9-F1
#
_cell.length_a   1.000
_cell.length_b   1.000
_cell.length_c   1.000
_cell.angle_alpha   90.00
_cell.angle_beta   90.00
_cell.angle_gamma   90.00
#
_symmetry.space_group_name_H-M   'P 1'
#
loop_
_entity.id
_entity.type
_entity.pdbx_description
1 polymer ?
#
loop_
_entity_poly.entity_id
_entity_poly.type
_entity_poly.pdbx_seq_one_letter_code
_entity_poly.pdbx_strand_id
1 'polypeptide(L)'
;MRNNSKITTLESKFPLLSVEQGCMVSKDADITVAFRLELPELFTVTSAEYEAMHSAWHKAIKVLPNYSIVHKQDWFIKEDYQGKLSDGGLSFLARASERHFNERPYLHHSVYLFLTKTNKQRMAQQSNFSSLCRGHLLPKEITNKDEVMKFMEAVDQFERIINDTEQLRMSA
;
A
#
# COMPACT_ATOMS: atom_id res chain seq x y z
N MET A 1 10.70 -31.87 -34.43
CA MET A 1 10.30 -31.31 -33.11
C MET A 1 9.25 -30.24 -33.35
N ARG A 2 7.98 -30.52 -33.02
CA ARG A 2 6.90 -29.51 -33.14
C ARG A 2 7.06 -28.51 -32.01
N ASN A 3 7.39 -27.28 -32.35
CA ASN A 3 7.38 -26.16 -31.43
C ASN A 3 5.91 -25.85 -31.11
N ASN A 4 5.35 -26.48 -30.07
CA ASN A 4 4.05 -26.08 -29.55
C ASN A 4 4.24 -24.71 -28.91
N SER A 5 3.96 -23.65 -29.67
CA SER A 5 3.70 -22.34 -29.08
C SER A 5 2.55 -22.52 -28.09
N LYS A 6 2.88 -22.62 -26.80
CA LYS A 6 1.90 -22.62 -25.71
C LYS A 6 1.29 -21.22 -25.65
N ILE A 7 0.36 -20.94 -26.55
CA ILE A 7 -0.50 -19.76 -26.47
C ILE A 7 -1.22 -19.90 -25.13
N THR A 8 -0.83 -19.05 -24.20
CA THR A 8 -1.25 -19.06 -22.81
C THR A 8 -1.85 -17.69 -22.56
N THR A 9 -3.07 -17.65 -22.03
CA THR A 9 -3.81 -16.40 -21.82
C THR A 9 -3.11 -15.55 -20.75
N LEU A 10 -3.15 -14.23 -20.86
CA LEU A 10 -2.43 -13.33 -19.96
C LEU A 10 -2.92 -13.50 -18.50
N GLU A 11 -4.22 -13.75 -18.34
CA GLU A 11 -4.92 -14.09 -17.09
C GLU A 11 -4.25 -15.26 -16.37
N SER A 12 -3.87 -16.30 -17.11
CA SER A 12 -3.21 -17.47 -16.53
C SER A 12 -1.77 -17.19 -16.07
N LYS A 13 -1.13 -16.12 -16.57
CA LYS A 13 0.22 -15.71 -16.16
C LYS A 13 0.26 -14.64 -15.07
N PHE A 14 -0.84 -13.93 -14.78
CA PHE A 14 -0.84 -12.93 -13.71
C PHE A 14 -0.46 -13.57 -12.37
N PRO A 15 0.40 -12.95 -11.55
CA PRO A 15 0.84 -13.52 -10.28
C PRO A 15 -0.23 -13.44 -9.17
N LEU A 16 -1.30 -12.67 -9.39
CA LEU A 16 -2.46 -12.59 -8.51
C LEU A 16 -3.42 -13.75 -8.79
N LEU A 17 -3.89 -14.39 -7.73
CA LEU A 17 -4.87 -15.47 -7.78
C LEU A 17 -6.29 -14.91 -7.71
N SER A 18 -6.58 -14.15 -6.64
CA SER A 18 -7.90 -13.58 -6.37
C SER A 18 -7.79 -12.38 -5.43
N VAL A 19 -8.86 -11.59 -5.35
CA VAL A 19 -9.07 -10.58 -4.30
C VAL A 19 -10.29 -11.02 -3.50
N GLU A 20 -10.10 -11.32 -2.23
CA GLU A 20 -11.12 -11.88 -1.34
C GLU A 20 -11.10 -11.14 0.00
N GLN A 21 -12.26 -10.72 0.48
CA GLN A 21 -12.42 -10.08 1.80
C GLN A 21 -11.48 -8.87 2.02
N GLY A 22 -11.25 -8.06 0.97
CA GLY A 22 -10.34 -6.91 1.03
C GLY A 22 -8.85 -7.27 1.00
N CYS A 23 -8.51 -8.55 0.85
CA CYS A 23 -7.14 -9.04 0.77
C CYS A 23 -6.83 -9.51 -0.66
N MET A 24 -5.63 -9.20 -1.15
CA MET A 24 -5.10 -9.77 -2.39
C MET A 24 -4.37 -11.08 -2.07
N VAL A 25 -4.70 -12.14 -2.79
CA VAL A 25 -4.05 -13.45 -2.68
C VAL A 25 -3.18 -13.69 -3.91
N SER A 26 -1.90 -13.98 -3.70
CA SER A 26 -0.98 -14.34 -4.78
C SER A 26 -1.09 -15.82 -5.13
N LYS A 27 -0.73 -16.18 -6.36
CA LYS A 27 -0.57 -17.58 -6.81
C LYS A 27 0.48 -18.35 -6.00
N ASP A 28 1.39 -17.61 -5.38
CA ASP A 28 2.46 -18.12 -4.51
C ASP A 28 2.05 -18.12 -3.03
N ALA A 29 0.74 -18.10 -2.72
CA ALA A 29 0.22 -18.21 -1.36
C ALA A 29 0.39 -16.99 -0.45
N ASP A 30 0.79 -15.84 -0.98
CA ASP A 30 0.94 -14.64 -0.17
C ASP A 30 -0.39 -13.92 0.01
N ILE A 31 -0.58 -13.36 1.20
CA ILE A 31 -1.75 -12.56 1.53
C ILE A 31 -1.30 -11.12 1.70
N THR A 32 -1.88 -10.20 0.94
CA THR A 32 -1.57 -8.77 1.00
C THR A 32 -2.80 -7.96 1.37
N VAL A 33 -2.69 -7.12 2.39
CA VAL A 33 -3.66 -6.07 2.70
C VAL A 33 -3.13 -4.75 2.18
N ALA A 34 -3.97 -3.98 1.49
CA ALA A 34 -3.63 -2.69 0.92
C ALA A 34 -4.33 -1.57 1.67
N PHE A 35 -3.61 -0.49 1.91
CA PHE A 35 -4.12 0.73 2.53
C PHE A 35 -3.74 1.94 1.70
N ARG A 36 -4.60 2.95 1.71
CA ARG A 36 -4.24 4.31 1.33
C ARG A 36 -3.81 5.06 2.58
N LEU A 37 -2.71 5.80 2.48
CA LEU A 37 -2.14 6.57 3.57
C LEU A 37 -2.21 8.07 3.25
N GLU A 38 -2.73 8.84 4.20
CA GLU A 38 -2.66 10.29 4.22
C GLU A 38 -1.50 10.71 5.12
N LEU A 39 -0.58 11.49 4.55
CA LEU A 39 0.61 12.01 5.22
C LEU A 39 0.50 13.53 5.34
N PRO A 40 1.10 14.12 6.39
CA PRO A 40 1.18 15.57 6.48
C PRO A 40 2.07 16.12 5.37
N GLU A 41 1.79 17.37 4.96
CA GLU A 41 2.59 18.05 3.95
C GLU A 41 4.03 18.26 4.41
N LEU A 42 4.97 18.25 3.46
CA LEU A 42 6.39 18.48 3.74
C LEU A 42 6.58 19.78 4.53
N PHE A 43 7.34 19.69 5.62
CA PHE A 43 7.70 20.81 6.51
C PHE A 43 6.54 21.44 7.30
N THR A 44 5.40 20.78 7.41
CA THR A 44 4.27 21.26 8.25
C THR A 44 4.31 20.75 9.68
N VAL A 45 5.13 19.74 9.97
CA VAL A 45 5.23 19.10 11.29
C VAL A 45 6.38 19.64 12.14
N THR A 46 6.15 19.71 13.44
CA THR A 46 7.15 20.02 14.46
C THR A 46 8.06 18.82 14.76
N SER A 47 9.18 19.07 15.44
CA SER A 47 10.11 18.00 15.85
C SER A 47 9.43 16.94 16.74
N ALA A 48 8.56 17.36 17.65
CA ALA A 48 7.87 16.45 18.57
C ALA A 48 6.86 15.56 17.82
N GLU A 49 6.11 16.12 16.86
CA GLU A 49 5.19 15.37 16.01
C GLU A 49 5.96 14.37 15.12
N TYR A 50 7.09 14.78 14.56
CA TYR A 50 7.94 13.89 13.77
C TYR A 50 8.45 12.68 14.59
N GLU A 51 8.89 12.90 15.83
CA GLU A 51 9.30 11.82 16.73
C GLU A 51 8.14 10.90 17.10
N ALA A 52 6.93 11.45 17.31
CA ALA A 52 5.73 10.67 17.57
C ALA A 52 5.36 9.79 16.37
N MET A 53 5.36 10.35 15.16
CA MET A 53 5.13 9.62 13.91
C MET A 53 6.16 8.50 13.72
N HIS A 54 7.45 8.79 13.90
CA HIS A 54 8.52 7.80 13.79
C HIS A 54 8.34 6.66 14.80
N SER A 55 8.02 7.01 16.05
CA SER A 55 7.76 6.05 17.11
C SER A 55 6.55 5.16 16.82
N ALA A 56 5.50 5.72 16.22
CA ALA A 56 4.31 4.95 15.82
C ALA A 56 4.62 3.97 14.69
N TRP A 57 5.32 4.39 13.64
CA TRP A 57 5.79 3.47 12.58
C TRP A 57 6.62 2.33 13.16
N HIS A 58 7.56 2.64 14.05
CA HIS A 58 8.39 1.63 14.68
C HIS A 58 7.58 0.65 15.55
N LYS A 59 6.58 1.14 16.30
CA LYS A 59 5.66 0.28 17.08
C LYS A 59 4.79 -0.58 16.16
N ALA A 60 4.19 0.00 15.13
CA ALA A 60 3.31 -0.69 14.20
C ALA A 60 4.05 -1.83 13.48
N ILE A 61 5.25 -1.57 12.95
CA ILE A 61 6.06 -2.59 12.28
C ILE A 61 6.42 -3.76 13.22
N LYS A 62 6.67 -3.48 14.50
CA LYS A 62 6.99 -4.51 15.50
C LYS A 62 5.85 -5.47 15.82
N VAL A 63 4.61 -5.07 15.59
CA VAL A 63 3.42 -5.92 15.82
C VAL A 63 3.30 -7.01 14.74
N LEU A 64 3.85 -6.75 13.55
CA LEU A 64 3.73 -7.69 12.43
C LEU A 64 4.47 -9.01 12.73
N PRO A 65 3.86 -10.16 12.37
CA PRO A 65 4.48 -11.45 12.59
C PRO A 65 5.70 -11.66 11.67
N ASN A 66 6.50 -12.67 12.00
CA ASN A 66 7.64 -13.05 11.19
C ASN A 66 7.25 -13.33 9.72
N TYR A 67 8.15 -13.01 8.81
CA TYR A 67 7.93 -13.11 7.36
C TYR A 67 6.77 -12.23 6.88
N SER A 68 6.70 -11.01 7.40
CA SER A 68 5.84 -9.94 6.87
C SER A 68 6.70 -8.95 6.08
N ILE A 69 6.16 -8.45 4.98
CA ILE A 69 6.78 -7.42 4.14
C ILE A 69 5.92 -6.17 4.26
N VAL A 70 6.55 -5.05 4.59
CA VAL A 70 5.93 -3.73 4.54
C VAL A 70 6.44 -3.03 3.29
N HIS A 71 5.55 -2.72 2.37
CA HIS A 71 5.87 -2.05 1.12
C HIS A 71 5.10 -0.74 1.03
N LYS A 72 5.83 0.38 1.14
CA LYS A 72 5.27 1.73 0.93
C LYS A 72 5.55 2.17 -0.50
N GLN A 73 4.50 2.57 -1.20
CA GLN A 73 4.59 3.03 -2.58
C GLN A 73 4.10 4.47 -2.68
N ASP A 74 4.98 5.34 -3.19
CA ASP A 74 4.70 6.76 -3.41
C ASP A 74 4.45 7.03 -4.89
N TRP A 75 3.31 7.63 -5.20
CA TRP A 75 2.94 8.06 -6.54
C TRP A 75 2.94 9.58 -6.59
N PHE A 76 3.65 10.14 -7.57
CA PHE A 76 3.66 11.58 -7.83
C PHE A 76 3.14 11.82 -9.25
N ILE A 77 1.98 12.48 -9.35
CA ILE A 77 1.35 12.83 -10.61
C ILE A 77 1.34 14.35 -10.73
N LYS A 78 1.80 14.88 -11.86
CA LYS A 78 1.73 16.31 -12.11
C LYS A 78 0.27 16.67 -12.42
N GLU A 79 -0.29 17.58 -11.65
CA GLU A 79 -1.65 18.10 -11.80
C GLU A 79 -1.63 19.63 -11.72
N ASP A 80 -2.65 20.26 -12.27
CA ASP A 80 -2.81 21.72 -12.19
C ASP A 80 -3.92 22.05 -11.18
N TYR A 81 -3.61 22.92 -10.23
CA TYR A 81 -4.55 23.30 -9.17
C TYR A 81 -5.79 23.98 -9.75
N GLN A 82 -6.96 23.45 -9.40
CA GLN A 82 -8.25 24.00 -9.83
C GLN A 82 -8.82 24.90 -8.74
N GLY A 83 -8.71 26.22 -8.95
CA GLY A 83 -9.19 27.20 -7.98
C GLY A 83 -10.72 27.23 -7.89
N LYS A 84 -11.26 27.35 -6.68
CA LYS A 84 -12.71 27.36 -6.40
C LYS A 84 -13.32 28.76 -6.55
N LEU A 85 -13.02 29.44 -7.64
CA LEU A 85 -13.37 30.86 -7.86
C LEU A 85 -14.88 31.15 -7.97
N SER A 86 -15.69 30.12 -8.21
CA SER A 86 -17.15 30.20 -8.31
C SER A 86 -17.85 30.18 -6.94
N ASP A 87 -17.12 29.96 -5.84
CA ASP A 87 -17.71 29.98 -4.50
C ASP A 87 -18.00 31.43 -4.06
N GLY A 88 -19.29 31.76 -4.01
CA GLY A 88 -19.80 33.09 -3.63
C GLY A 88 -19.52 33.48 -2.18
N GLY A 89 -19.09 32.54 -1.34
CA GLY A 89 -18.74 32.78 0.07
C GLY A 89 -17.31 33.27 0.30
N LEU A 90 -16.47 33.39 -0.74
CA LEU A 90 -15.05 33.72 -0.57
C LEU A 90 -14.84 35.18 -0.14
N SER A 91 -14.05 35.36 0.92
CA SER A 91 -13.52 36.68 1.31
C SER A 91 -12.59 37.23 0.23
N PHE A 92 -12.31 38.55 0.27
CA PHE A 92 -11.41 39.19 -0.70
C PHE A 92 -10.03 38.51 -0.77
N LEU A 93 -9.45 38.18 0.39
CA LEU A 93 -8.15 37.52 0.47
C LEU A 93 -8.20 36.07 0.00
N ALA A 94 -9.26 35.33 0.37
CA ALA A 94 -9.45 33.95 -0.10
C ALA A 94 -9.55 33.91 -1.62
N ARG A 95 -10.34 34.81 -2.22
CA ARG A 95 -10.46 34.94 -3.68
C ARG A 95 -9.15 35.32 -4.36
N ALA A 96 -8.34 36.19 -3.74
CA ALA A 96 -7.02 36.54 -4.27
C ALA A 96 -6.06 35.34 -4.23
N SER A 97 -6.11 34.54 -3.16
CA SER A 97 -5.34 33.30 -3.03
C SER A 97 -5.74 32.27 -4.09
N GLU A 98 -7.03 31.99 -4.23
CA GLU A 98 -7.56 31.05 -5.25
C GLU A 98 -7.11 31.46 -6.67
N ARG A 99 -7.14 32.77 -6.99
CA ARG A 99 -6.63 33.28 -8.28
C ARG A 99 -5.13 33.12 -8.43
N HIS A 100 -4.36 33.28 -7.35
CA HIS A 100 -2.91 33.17 -7.37
C HIS A 100 -2.47 31.74 -7.71
N PHE A 101 -3.16 30.74 -7.15
CA PHE A 101 -2.82 29.33 -7.31
C PHE A 101 -3.52 28.64 -8.49
N ASN A 102 -4.59 29.22 -9.05
CA ASN A 102 -5.28 28.63 -10.19
C ASN A 102 -4.33 28.29 -11.34
N GLU A 103 -4.51 27.09 -11.91
CA GLU A 103 -3.71 26.52 -13.01
C GLU A 103 -2.22 26.35 -12.70
N ARG A 104 -1.79 26.50 -11.44
CA ARG A 104 -0.41 26.24 -11.08
C ARG A 104 -0.15 24.74 -11.01
N PRO A 105 0.91 24.25 -11.67
CA PRO A 105 1.28 22.85 -11.60
C PRO A 105 1.82 22.50 -10.21
N TYR A 106 1.37 21.38 -9.67
CA TYR A 106 1.90 20.76 -8.45
C TYR A 106 2.08 19.26 -8.66
N LEU A 107 2.79 18.60 -7.75
CA LEU A 107 2.89 17.15 -7.73
C LEU A 107 1.87 16.61 -6.73
N HIS A 108 0.79 16.03 -7.23
CA HIS A 108 -0.16 15.30 -6.41
C HIS A 108 0.50 14.02 -5.90
N HIS A 109 0.61 13.91 -4.58
CA HIS A 109 1.23 12.79 -3.90
C HIS A 109 0.16 11.85 -3.36
N SER A 110 0.20 10.59 -3.79
CA SER A 110 -0.64 9.52 -3.28
C SER A 110 0.22 8.40 -2.73
N VAL A 111 -0.10 7.93 -1.53
CA VAL A 111 0.66 6.88 -0.85
C VAL A 111 -0.20 5.65 -0.64
N TYR A 112 0.35 4.51 -1.02
CA TYR A 112 -0.23 3.21 -0.75
C TYR A 112 0.72 2.39 0.12
N LEU A 113 0.18 1.70 1.11
CA LEU A 113 0.90 0.80 1.98
C LEU A 113 0.37 -0.62 1.77
N PHE A 114 1.26 -1.54 1.48
CA PHE A 114 0.95 -2.95 1.30
C PHE A 114 1.63 -3.75 2.41
N LEU A 115 0.83 -4.47 3.19
CA LEU A 115 1.30 -5.41 4.20
C LEU A 115 1.11 -6.82 3.65
N THR A 116 2.21 -7.52 3.37
CA THR A 116 2.18 -8.86 2.79
C THR A 116 2.70 -9.89 3.77
N LYS A 117 1.89 -10.91 4.08
CA LYS A 117 2.36 -12.13 4.72
C LYS A 117 2.96 -13.05 3.66
N THR A 118 4.25 -13.36 3.84
CA THR A 118 4.99 -14.31 3.01
C THR A 118 5.45 -15.50 3.87
N ASN A 119 6.09 -16.49 3.24
CA ASN A 119 6.67 -17.64 3.90
C ASN A 119 8.20 -17.64 3.82
N LYS A 120 8.83 -18.40 4.72
CA LYS A 120 10.30 -18.55 4.79
C LYS A 120 10.89 -19.06 3.48
N GLN A 121 10.16 -19.95 2.81
CA GLN A 121 10.62 -20.60 1.58
C GLN A 121 10.72 -19.59 0.41
N ARG A 122 9.78 -18.63 0.32
CA ARG A 122 9.78 -17.58 -0.72
C ARG A 122 10.89 -16.55 -0.50
N MET A 123 11.20 -16.18 0.74
CA MET A 123 12.34 -15.31 1.06
C MET A 123 13.69 -15.87 0.56
N ALA A 124 13.81 -17.19 0.39
CA ALA A 124 15.01 -17.84 -0.12
C ALA A 124 15.05 -17.98 -1.66
N GLN A 125 14.00 -17.57 -2.38
CA GLN A 125 13.88 -17.73 -3.83
C GLN A 125 14.58 -16.59 -4.57
N GLN A 126 15.33 -16.94 -5.63
CA GLN A 126 15.96 -15.98 -6.53
C GLN A 126 14.99 -15.57 -7.67
N SER A 127 15.31 -14.50 -8.40
CA SER A 127 14.47 -13.91 -9.46
C SER A 127 14.14 -14.88 -10.60
N ASN A 128 14.93 -15.93 -10.79
CA ASN A 128 14.68 -17.03 -11.73
C ASN A 128 13.51 -17.94 -11.33
N PHE A 129 12.98 -17.80 -10.12
CA PHE A 129 11.93 -18.63 -9.56
C PHE A 129 10.54 -17.96 -9.64
N SER A 130 10.38 -16.95 -10.50
CA SER A 130 9.11 -16.27 -10.77
C SER A 130 7.96 -17.23 -11.13
N SER A 131 6.76 -16.94 -10.65
CA SER A 131 5.51 -17.63 -11.02
C SER A 131 5.20 -17.55 -12.52
N LEU A 132 5.81 -16.62 -13.26
CA LEU A 132 5.77 -16.58 -14.72
C LEU A 132 6.44 -17.80 -15.38
N CYS A 133 7.39 -18.43 -14.68
CA CYS A 133 8.19 -19.57 -15.16
C CYS A 133 7.77 -20.91 -14.52
N ARG A 134 6.86 -20.93 -13.54
CA ARG A 134 6.40 -22.16 -12.88
C ARG A 134 4.96 -22.50 -13.29
N GLY A 135 4.76 -23.76 -13.72
CA GLY A 135 3.45 -24.31 -14.04
C GLY A 135 2.75 -25.02 -12.87
N HIS A 136 3.29 -24.93 -11.65
CA HIS A 136 2.73 -25.59 -10.47
C HIS A 136 2.46 -24.55 -9.37
N LEU A 137 1.22 -24.56 -8.90
CA LEU A 137 0.67 -23.66 -7.90
C LEU A 137 0.60 -24.41 -6.57
N LEU A 138 0.86 -23.71 -5.47
CA LEU A 138 0.71 -24.14 -4.07
C LEU A 138 1.94 -24.81 -3.42
N PRO A 139 2.77 -24.05 -2.67
CA PRO A 139 3.32 -24.54 -1.42
C PRO A 139 2.16 -24.71 -0.40
N LYS A 140 2.09 -25.85 0.28
CA LYS A 140 1.00 -26.27 1.19
C LYS A 140 0.85 -25.42 2.47
N GLU A 141 1.49 -24.26 2.57
CA GLU A 141 1.56 -23.45 3.79
C GLU A 141 0.38 -22.47 3.97
N ILE A 142 -0.50 -22.22 2.96
CA ILE A 142 -1.80 -21.50 3.18
C ILE A 142 -2.74 -22.29 4.10
N THR A 143 -2.44 -23.56 4.39
CA THR A 143 -3.34 -24.40 5.19
C THR A 143 -3.47 -23.92 6.65
N ASN A 144 -2.52 -23.10 7.14
CA ASN A 144 -2.52 -22.67 8.54
C ASN A 144 -3.42 -21.45 8.76
N LYS A 145 -4.75 -21.68 8.81
CA LYS A 145 -5.77 -20.64 9.07
C LYS A 145 -5.43 -19.77 10.29
N ASP A 146 -4.79 -20.37 11.30
CA ASP A 146 -4.37 -19.66 12.51
C ASP A 146 -3.29 -18.60 12.26
N GLU A 147 -2.36 -18.82 11.31
CA GLU A 147 -1.36 -17.82 10.95
C GLU A 147 -1.97 -16.67 10.17
N VAL A 148 -2.96 -16.96 9.32
CA VAL A 148 -3.71 -15.95 8.59
C VAL A 148 -4.50 -15.08 9.57
N MET A 149 -5.21 -15.69 10.52
CA MET A 149 -5.95 -14.95 11.54
C MET A 149 -5.02 -14.05 12.37
N LYS A 150 -3.89 -14.57 12.86
CA LYS A 150 -2.89 -13.77 13.58
C LYS A 150 -2.32 -12.62 12.76
N PHE A 151 -2.12 -12.84 11.46
CA PHE A 151 -1.66 -11.77 10.57
C PHE A 151 -2.72 -10.69 10.41
N MET A 152 -3.98 -11.05 10.20
CA MET A 152 -5.08 -10.08 10.10
C MET A 152 -5.25 -9.28 11.41
N GLU A 153 -5.20 -9.94 12.57
CA GLU A 153 -5.22 -9.27 13.88
C GLU A 153 -4.05 -8.29 14.04
N ALA A 154 -2.85 -8.68 13.61
CA ALA A 154 -1.67 -7.81 13.63
C ALA A 154 -1.80 -6.62 12.66
N VAL A 155 -2.47 -6.81 11.52
CA VAL A 155 -2.77 -5.74 10.55
C VAL A 155 -3.78 -4.75 11.14
N ASP A 156 -4.84 -5.23 11.80
CA ASP A 156 -5.81 -4.35 12.48
C ASP A 156 -5.12 -3.55 13.60
N GLN A 157 -4.24 -4.19 14.37
CA GLN A 157 -3.46 -3.50 15.39
C GLN A 157 -2.47 -2.50 14.78
N PHE A 158 -1.85 -2.83 13.65
CA PHE A 158 -0.98 -1.93 12.89
C PHE A 158 -1.74 -0.66 12.49
N GLU A 159 -2.92 -0.82 11.89
CA GLU A 159 -3.78 0.29 11.46
C GLU A 159 -4.14 1.21 12.63
N ARG A 160 -4.56 0.64 13.76
CA ARG A 160 -4.89 1.41 14.97
C ARG A 160 -3.71 2.23 15.48
N ILE A 161 -2.53 1.63 15.59
CA ILE A 161 -1.32 2.32 16.08
C ILE A 161 -0.96 3.52 15.20
N ILE A 162 -1.11 3.39 13.88
CA ILE A 162 -0.83 4.51 12.96
C ILE A 162 -1.89 5.60 13.10
N ASN A 163 -3.18 5.22 13.10
CA ASN A 163 -4.29 6.17 13.21
C ASN A 163 -4.31 6.94 14.55
N ASP A 164 -3.75 6.36 15.63
CA ASP A 164 -3.66 7.01 16.94
C ASP A 164 -2.73 8.25 16.95
N THR A 165 -1.87 8.43 15.95
CA THR A 165 -0.96 9.58 15.91
C THR A 165 -1.63 10.89 15.53
N GLU A 166 -2.87 10.89 15.02
CA GLU A 166 -3.58 12.07 14.47
C GLU A 166 -2.91 12.73 13.24
N GLN A 167 -1.59 12.67 13.08
CA GLN A 167 -0.88 13.18 11.91
C GLN A 167 -0.91 12.22 10.71
N LEU A 168 -1.08 10.92 10.96
CA LEU A 168 -1.15 9.87 9.95
C LEU A 168 -2.54 9.30 9.92
N ARG A 169 -3.06 9.05 8.71
CA ARG A 169 -4.34 8.35 8.56
C ARG A 169 -4.24 7.24 7.52
N MET A 170 -4.62 6.04 7.94
CA MET A 170 -4.77 4.88 7.08
C MET A 170 -6.25 4.64 6.80
N SER A 171 -6.55 4.29 5.55
CA SER A 171 -7.87 3.85 5.10
C SER A 171 -7.71 2.61 4.21
N ALA A 172 -8.54 1.60 4.46
CA ALA A 172 -8.60 0.35 3.69
C ALA A 172 -9.65 0.42 2.57
#